data_AF-A0A1Q7AUN9-F1
#
_entry.id   AF-A0A1Q7AUN9-F1
#
_cell.length_a   1.000
_cell.length_b   1.000
_cell.length_c   1.000
_cell.angle_alpha   90.00
_cell.angle_beta   90.00
_cell.angle_gamma   90.00
#
_symmetry.space_group_name_H-M   'P 1'
#
loop_
_entity.id
_entity.type
_entity.pdbx_description
1 polymer ?
#
loop_
_entity_poly.entity_id
_entity_poly.type
_entity_poly.pdbx_seq_one_letter_code
_entity_poly.pdbx_strand_id
1 'polypeptide(L)'
;MNRMTAYRIGLVLFLALLGLFALPAGPASAHAALVRTSPVQGTVTQDAPNEIVITFTERVTPVRDKIHVTGPDGKQIGQGTITMSNADLHIPVRTNVPRGTFLVSYRVISADNHPVGAGFTYSVGAPSATGPNPGDASSGRTDRAVAIGVSTARFISFAGLILVAGPVLVLTALWPRRLSRRAPTRLAYAGLGLIGLSAALDLVLQAPYQNGGSLASISAGGVSTILAGTYGRVQLARLVAAVLAGVLLPPFLAGRSGKPMQVLLALVGVVGVATWPLSGHAPDSNAPVLTVIADAAHVTSVAVWLGGLVMLVGFLLRRADDKELDAILPVWSNWDALAVTVLVLAGTAQGLIEVVTLKALLTTTYGTLLLWKIGLLGAVLAVAAVSRQLVRRKAQGVPRLKRTVLAEVIGAVLILGLASALVQTAPARTAAADAPAPATDRGIFSTTLNSKLYQLQLDIERTTGSNYEVHLYAYTPVGAPLTVQQWKVTAALPAKGIEPIDVPTLRINDSHASASATLPSPGIWQFNFTLRISDFDEATVSTAFTAT
;
A
#
# COMPACT_ATOMS: atom_id res chain seq x y z
N MET A 1 35.93 -28.27 -6.45
CA MET A 1 34.64 -27.85 -7.05
C MET A 1 34.94 -27.09 -8.33
N ASN A 2 34.53 -27.63 -9.49
CA ASN A 2 34.94 -27.08 -10.79
C ASN A 2 34.34 -25.68 -11.01
N ARG A 3 35.10 -24.78 -11.65
CA ARG A 3 34.70 -23.37 -11.85
C ARG A 3 33.36 -23.21 -12.57
N MET A 4 33.00 -24.14 -13.46
CA MET A 4 31.69 -24.22 -14.13
C MET A 4 30.54 -24.62 -13.21
N THR A 5 30.81 -25.43 -12.18
CA THR A 5 29.78 -25.92 -11.26
C THR A 5 29.23 -24.80 -10.38
N ALA A 6 30.09 -23.88 -9.93
CA ALA A 6 29.68 -22.72 -9.14
C ALA A 6 28.85 -21.69 -9.96
N TYR A 7 29.15 -21.50 -11.25
CA TYR A 7 28.35 -20.67 -12.15
C TYR A 7 26.96 -21.26 -12.41
N ARG A 8 26.91 -22.57 -12.65
CA ARG A 8 25.64 -23.28 -12.81
C ARG A 8 24.83 -23.20 -11.52
N ILE A 9 25.45 -23.35 -10.34
CA ILE A 9 24.74 -23.21 -9.05
C ILE A 9 24.25 -21.78 -8.81
N GLY A 10 25.05 -20.75 -9.06
CA GLY A 10 24.63 -19.35 -8.87
C GLY A 10 23.54 -18.90 -9.85
N LEU A 11 23.65 -19.33 -11.12
CA LEU A 11 22.63 -19.07 -12.15
C LEU A 11 21.36 -19.90 -11.89
N VAL A 12 21.49 -21.17 -11.49
CA VAL A 12 20.36 -22.04 -11.13
C VAL A 12 19.68 -21.54 -9.86
N LEU A 13 20.41 -21.02 -8.86
CA LEU A 13 19.81 -20.36 -7.71
C LEU A 13 19.05 -19.12 -8.18
N PHE A 14 19.69 -18.20 -8.90
CA PHE A 14 19.04 -16.99 -9.43
C PHE A 14 17.78 -17.29 -10.26
N LEU A 15 17.81 -18.32 -11.12
CA LEU A 15 16.67 -18.76 -11.93
C LEU A 15 15.61 -19.55 -11.13
N ALA A 16 16.01 -20.39 -10.17
CA ALA A 16 15.08 -21.09 -9.28
C ALA A 16 14.36 -20.11 -8.35
N LEU A 17 15.02 -19.00 -7.99
CA LEU A 17 14.46 -17.90 -7.21
C LEU A 17 13.51 -17.04 -8.05
N LEU A 18 13.81 -16.79 -9.33
CA LEU A 18 12.85 -16.23 -10.29
C LEU A 18 11.55 -17.06 -10.35
N GLY A 19 11.67 -18.40 -10.32
CA GLY A 19 10.52 -19.31 -10.28
C GLY A 19 9.77 -19.32 -8.94
N LEU A 20 10.48 -19.26 -7.82
CA LEU A 20 9.88 -19.28 -6.47
C LEU A 20 9.16 -17.96 -6.11
N PHE A 21 9.62 -16.82 -6.64
CA PHE A 21 9.04 -15.49 -6.39
C PHE A 21 7.98 -15.05 -7.41
N ALA A 22 7.75 -15.84 -8.47
CA ALA A 22 6.60 -15.71 -9.37
C ALA A 22 5.35 -16.43 -8.84
N LEU A 23 5.47 -17.17 -7.73
CA LEU A 23 4.32 -17.74 -7.05
C LEU A 23 3.54 -16.61 -6.39
N PRO A 24 2.25 -16.41 -6.72
CA PRO A 24 1.45 -15.41 -6.06
C PRO A 24 1.42 -15.74 -4.57
N ALA A 25 1.83 -14.78 -3.74
CA ALA A 25 1.44 -14.80 -2.33
C ALA A 25 -0.09 -15.01 -2.31
N GLY A 26 -0.58 -15.84 -1.39
CA GLY A 26 -2.02 -16.07 -1.20
C GLY A 26 -2.80 -14.75 -1.13
N PRO A 27 -4.14 -14.77 -1.29
CA PRO A 27 -4.96 -13.58 -1.58
C PRO A 27 -4.47 -12.39 -0.77
N ALA A 28 -3.76 -11.49 -1.44
CA ALA A 28 -3.14 -10.35 -0.79
C ALA A 28 -4.27 -9.43 -0.30
N SER A 29 -4.21 -9.08 0.98
CA SER A 29 -5.04 -8.04 1.61
C SER A 29 -4.97 -6.77 0.77
N ALA A 30 -6.10 -6.08 0.64
CA ALA A 30 -6.18 -4.86 -0.15
C ALA A 30 -5.31 -3.75 0.46
N HIS A 31 -4.46 -3.10 -0.35
CA HIS A 31 -3.67 -1.92 0.06
C HIS A 31 -4.54 -0.71 0.40
N ALA A 32 -5.70 -0.60 -0.23
CA ALA A 32 -6.79 0.26 0.21
C ALA A 32 -7.83 -0.59 0.95
N ALA A 33 -7.73 -0.60 2.28
CA ALA A 33 -8.64 -1.31 3.15
C ALA A 33 -10.01 -0.64 3.21
N LEU A 34 -11.07 -1.45 3.27
CA LEU A 34 -12.43 -0.95 3.47
C LEU A 34 -12.61 -0.62 4.95
N VAL A 35 -12.81 0.66 5.27
CA VAL A 35 -13.04 1.11 6.65
C VAL A 35 -14.51 0.97 7.02
N ARG A 36 -15.41 1.51 6.17
CA ARG A 36 -16.86 1.46 6.39
C ARG A 36 -17.64 1.69 5.09
N THR A 37 -18.93 1.39 5.14
CA THR A 37 -19.89 1.68 4.07
C THR A 37 -21.12 2.36 4.65
N SER A 38 -21.75 3.22 3.85
CA SER A 38 -23.10 3.72 4.06
C SER A 38 -23.94 3.44 2.80
N PRO A 39 -25.02 2.63 2.87
CA PRO A 39 -25.48 1.86 4.03
C PRO A 39 -24.43 0.88 4.56
N VAL A 40 -24.54 0.56 5.85
CA VAL A 40 -23.62 -0.40 6.48
C VAL A 40 -23.80 -1.78 5.86
N GLN A 41 -22.70 -2.42 5.47
CA GLN A 41 -22.70 -3.74 4.88
C GLN A 41 -23.49 -4.75 5.73
N GLY A 42 -24.40 -5.47 5.07
CA GLY A 42 -25.25 -6.51 5.65
C GLY A 42 -26.49 -6.00 6.36
N THR A 43 -26.72 -4.69 6.42
CA THR A 43 -27.87 -4.11 7.11
C THR A 43 -29.12 -4.01 6.24
N VAL A 44 -30.27 -3.91 6.90
CA VAL A 44 -31.56 -3.63 6.27
C VAL A 44 -31.94 -2.18 6.56
N THR A 45 -31.97 -1.37 5.51
CA THR A 45 -32.50 -0.01 5.52
C THR A 45 -33.99 -0.04 5.21
N GLN A 46 -34.78 0.92 5.70
CA GLN A 46 -36.22 0.94 5.40
C GLN A 46 -36.52 1.45 3.98
N ASP A 47 -35.80 2.48 3.58
CA ASP A 47 -35.88 3.15 2.27
C ASP A 47 -34.55 3.07 1.52
N ALA A 48 -34.64 3.16 0.20
CA ALA A 48 -33.45 3.16 -0.65
C ALA A 48 -32.70 4.48 -0.50
N PRO A 49 -31.37 4.45 -0.25
CA PRO A 49 -30.58 5.67 -0.19
C PRO A 49 -30.51 6.34 -1.57
N ASN A 50 -30.22 7.63 -1.59
CA ASN A 50 -29.92 8.38 -2.83
C ASN A 50 -28.44 8.29 -3.22
N GLU A 51 -27.57 7.83 -2.31
CA GLU A 51 -26.14 7.64 -2.53
C GLU A 51 -25.60 6.50 -1.67
N ILE A 52 -24.58 5.81 -2.18
CA ILE A 52 -23.77 4.85 -1.44
C ILE A 52 -22.37 5.45 -1.24
N VAL A 53 -21.88 5.42 -0.01
CA VAL A 53 -20.55 5.92 0.36
C VAL A 53 -19.69 4.75 0.83
N ILE A 54 -18.47 4.65 0.29
CA ILE A 54 -17.47 3.65 0.68
C ILE A 54 -16.22 4.39 1.15
N THR A 55 -15.86 4.24 2.43
CA THR A 55 -14.68 4.88 3.02
C THR A 55 -13.51 3.90 3.05
N PHE A 56 -12.35 4.34 2.54
CA PHE A 56 -11.11 3.58 2.52
C PHE A 56 -10.08 4.13 3.52
N THR A 57 -9.03 3.36 3.81
CA THR A 57 -7.90 3.83 4.64
C THR A 57 -7.03 4.88 3.96
N GLU A 58 -7.13 4.99 2.64
CA GLU A 58 -6.33 5.90 1.82
C GLU A 58 -7.15 6.38 0.62
N ARG A 59 -6.62 7.38 -0.10
CA ARG A 59 -7.24 7.84 -1.35
C ARG A 59 -7.15 6.76 -2.41
N VAL A 60 -8.25 6.58 -3.14
CA VAL A 60 -8.34 5.64 -4.25
C VAL A 60 -8.83 6.31 -5.52
N THR A 61 -8.47 5.74 -6.67
CA THR A 61 -8.98 6.15 -7.98
C THR A 61 -10.07 5.17 -8.43
N PRO A 62 -11.31 5.61 -8.70
CA PRO A 62 -12.38 4.72 -9.13
C PRO A 62 -12.18 4.20 -10.56
N VAL A 63 -12.34 2.89 -10.76
CA VAL A 63 -12.49 2.29 -12.10
C VAL A 63 -13.97 2.32 -12.45
N ARG A 64 -14.45 3.46 -12.94
CA ARG A 64 -15.90 3.79 -13.05
C ARG A 64 -16.72 2.69 -13.74
N ASP A 65 -16.24 2.13 -14.84
CA ASP A 65 -16.93 1.08 -15.60
C ASP A 65 -17.02 -0.28 -14.88
N LYS A 66 -16.38 -0.40 -13.70
CA LYS A 66 -16.36 -1.58 -12.85
C LYS A 66 -17.00 -1.33 -11.48
N ILE A 67 -17.73 -0.23 -11.33
CA ILE A 67 -18.53 0.07 -10.16
C ILE A 67 -20.00 -0.12 -10.55
N HIS A 68 -20.65 -1.05 -9.87
CA HIS A 68 -21.99 -1.51 -10.17
C HIS A 68 -22.81 -1.60 -8.88
N VAL A 69 -24.04 -1.14 -8.94
CA VAL A 69 -25.02 -1.28 -7.86
C VAL A 69 -26.24 -1.97 -8.46
N THR A 70 -26.38 -3.25 -8.14
CA THR A 70 -27.39 -4.14 -8.70
C THR A 70 -28.53 -4.32 -7.71
N GLY A 71 -29.76 -4.07 -8.15
CA GLY A 71 -30.96 -4.28 -7.37
C GLY A 71 -31.43 -5.73 -7.30
N PRO A 72 -32.47 -6.01 -6.49
CA PRO A 72 -33.08 -7.33 -6.34
C PRO A 72 -33.62 -7.91 -7.66
N ASP A 73 -34.01 -7.04 -8.59
CA ASP A 73 -34.52 -7.39 -9.92
C ASP A 73 -33.39 -7.57 -10.95
N GLY A 74 -32.12 -7.55 -10.52
CA GLY A 74 -30.95 -7.68 -11.36
C GLY A 74 -30.57 -6.41 -12.14
N LYS A 75 -31.29 -5.30 -11.98
CA LYS A 75 -31.03 -4.06 -12.72
C LYS A 75 -29.97 -3.20 -12.04
N GLN A 76 -29.16 -2.49 -12.83
CA GLN A 76 -28.27 -1.45 -12.34
C GLN A 76 -29.06 -0.22 -11.90
N ILE A 77 -28.77 0.29 -10.70
CA ILE A 77 -29.43 1.47 -10.12
C ILE A 77 -28.50 2.66 -9.96
N GLY A 78 -27.22 2.52 -10.29
CA GLY A 78 -26.27 3.63 -10.31
C GLY A 78 -26.74 4.76 -11.23
N GLN A 79 -26.55 5.99 -10.78
CA GLN A 79 -26.86 7.19 -11.55
C GLN A 79 -25.81 8.29 -11.32
N GLY A 80 -25.86 9.34 -12.14
CA GLY A 80 -24.96 10.48 -11.99
C GLY A 80 -23.48 10.13 -12.17
N THR A 81 -22.61 10.96 -11.62
CA THR A 81 -21.15 10.80 -11.71
C THR A 81 -20.59 10.35 -10.38
N ILE A 82 -19.80 9.27 -10.40
CA ILE A 82 -19.05 8.79 -9.23
C ILE A 82 -17.94 9.79 -8.91
N THR A 83 -17.87 10.22 -7.65
CA THR A 83 -16.89 11.19 -7.16
C THR A 83 -16.09 10.66 -5.98
N MET A 84 -14.95 11.28 -5.73
CA MET A 84 -14.11 11.03 -4.57
C MET A 84 -14.05 12.30 -3.72
N SER A 85 -14.28 12.17 -2.42
CA SER A 85 -14.02 13.22 -1.44
C SER A 85 -13.08 12.66 -0.38
N ASN A 86 -11.83 13.12 -0.35
CA ASN A 86 -10.77 12.49 0.46
C ASN A 86 -10.68 10.98 0.18
N ALA A 87 -10.88 10.13 1.19
CA ALA A 87 -10.89 8.67 1.09
C ALA A 87 -12.30 8.07 0.93
N ASP A 88 -13.31 8.90 0.71
CA ASP A 88 -14.70 8.50 0.51
C ASP A 88 -15.05 8.44 -0.97
N LEU A 89 -15.53 7.28 -1.40
CA LEU A 89 -16.08 7.03 -2.73
C LEU A 89 -17.59 7.20 -2.69
N HIS A 90 -18.08 8.20 -3.42
CA HIS A 90 -19.48 8.59 -3.50
C HIS A 90 -20.12 8.04 -4.77
N ILE A 91 -21.14 7.20 -4.62
CA ILE A 91 -21.84 6.50 -5.71
C ILE A 91 -23.32 6.88 -5.68
N PRO A 92 -23.75 7.86 -6.47
CA PRO A 92 -25.17 8.23 -6.52
C PRO A 92 -26.02 7.10 -7.10
N VAL A 93 -27.19 6.86 -6.51
CA VAL A 93 -28.09 5.75 -6.85
C VAL A 93 -29.55 6.20 -6.92
N ARG A 94 -30.36 5.53 -7.73
CA ARG A 94 -31.80 5.79 -7.84
C ARG A 94 -32.50 5.35 -6.55
N THR A 95 -33.45 6.17 -6.09
CA THR A 95 -34.27 5.87 -4.91
C THR A 95 -35.55 5.11 -5.23
N ASN A 96 -36.09 5.24 -6.46
CA ASN A 96 -37.24 4.48 -6.90
C ASN A 96 -36.81 3.08 -7.38
N VAL A 97 -36.59 2.18 -6.41
CA VAL A 97 -36.08 0.83 -6.62
C VAL A 97 -36.91 -0.19 -5.83
N PRO A 98 -36.99 -1.45 -6.28
CA PRO A 98 -37.74 -2.47 -5.56
C PRO A 98 -37.12 -2.78 -4.19
N ARG A 99 -37.96 -3.15 -3.23
CA ARG A 99 -37.51 -3.69 -1.93
C ARG A 99 -36.79 -5.04 -2.14
N GLY A 100 -35.79 -5.31 -1.31
CA GLY A 100 -34.98 -6.52 -1.39
C GLY A 100 -33.49 -6.28 -1.15
N THR A 101 -32.66 -7.29 -1.44
CA THR A 101 -31.20 -7.24 -1.32
C THR A 101 -30.53 -6.64 -2.56
N PHE A 102 -29.70 -5.63 -2.32
CA PHE A 102 -28.84 -4.95 -3.29
C PHE A 102 -27.40 -5.45 -3.17
N LEU A 103 -26.70 -5.50 -4.29
CA LEU A 103 -25.28 -5.84 -4.40
C LEU A 103 -24.51 -4.64 -4.91
N VAL A 104 -23.56 -4.17 -4.11
CA VAL A 104 -22.57 -3.17 -4.51
C VAL A 104 -21.29 -3.92 -4.87
N SER A 105 -20.84 -3.76 -6.11
CA SER A 105 -19.57 -4.28 -6.60
C SER A 105 -18.72 -3.11 -7.06
N TYR A 106 -17.46 -3.09 -6.65
CA TYR A 106 -16.57 -2.00 -7.02
C TYR A 106 -15.18 -2.52 -7.37
N ARG A 107 -14.50 -1.69 -8.15
CA ARG A 107 -13.07 -1.77 -8.38
C ARG A 107 -12.46 -0.38 -8.29
N VAL A 108 -11.43 -0.25 -7.49
CA VAL A 108 -10.70 0.99 -7.26
C VAL A 108 -9.19 0.71 -7.34
N ILE A 109 -8.41 1.74 -7.61
CA ILE A 109 -6.95 1.68 -7.63
C ILE A 109 -6.43 2.42 -6.40
N SER A 110 -5.69 1.70 -5.55
CA SER A 110 -4.99 2.26 -4.39
C SER A 110 -3.92 3.27 -4.79
N ALA A 111 -3.42 4.02 -3.81
CA ALA A 111 -2.36 5.03 -4.00
C ALA A 111 -1.08 4.45 -4.62
N ASP A 112 -0.74 3.20 -4.32
CA ASP A 112 0.43 2.52 -4.87
C ASP A 112 0.19 1.74 -6.17
N ASN A 113 -0.93 2.04 -6.84
CA ASN A 113 -1.32 1.53 -8.15
C ASN A 113 -1.72 0.04 -8.16
N HIS A 114 -2.08 -0.55 -7.02
CA HIS A 114 -2.70 -1.87 -6.97
C HIS A 114 -4.23 -1.79 -7.10
N PRO A 115 -4.85 -2.63 -7.94
CA PRO A 115 -6.30 -2.71 -7.99
C PRO A 115 -6.87 -3.45 -6.79
N VAL A 116 -7.92 -2.89 -6.22
CA VAL A 116 -8.75 -3.50 -5.18
C VAL A 116 -10.13 -3.71 -5.75
N GLY A 117 -10.58 -4.95 -5.75
CA GLY A 117 -11.92 -5.33 -6.21
C GLY A 117 -12.65 -6.07 -5.10
N ALA A 118 -13.82 -5.58 -4.72
CA ALA A 118 -14.65 -6.17 -3.68
C ALA A 118 -16.14 -5.90 -3.94
N GLY A 119 -16.98 -6.49 -3.11
CA GLY A 119 -18.40 -6.22 -3.12
C GLY A 119 -19.04 -6.51 -1.77
N PHE A 120 -20.15 -5.84 -1.52
CA PHE A 120 -20.95 -6.02 -0.31
C PHE A 120 -22.43 -5.91 -0.64
N THR A 121 -23.28 -6.38 0.28
CA THR A 121 -24.73 -6.30 0.15
C THR A 121 -25.33 -5.42 1.24
N TYR A 122 -26.49 -4.85 0.94
CA TYR A 122 -27.41 -4.25 1.90
C TYR A 122 -28.84 -4.55 1.43
N SER A 123 -29.85 -4.36 2.28
CA SER A 123 -31.24 -4.58 1.89
C SER A 123 -32.09 -3.33 2.12
N VAL A 124 -33.14 -3.18 1.32
CA VAL A 124 -34.17 -2.15 1.50
C VAL A 124 -35.50 -2.81 1.83
N GLY A 125 -36.12 -2.45 2.96
CA GLY A 125 -37.34 -3.02 3.50
C GLY A 125 -37.14 -4.41 4.13
N ALA A 126 -36.70 -5.39 3.32
CA ALA A 126 -36.43 -6.75 3.77
C ALA A 126 -35.38 -7.43 2.88
N PRO A 127 -34.62 -8.42 3.38
CA PRO A 127 -33.74 -9.24 2.54
C PRO A 127 -34.52 -10.06 1.50
N SER A 128 -33.97 -10.19 0.29
CA SER A 128 -34.51 -11.09 -0.74
C SER A 128 -34.28 -12.56 -0.37
N ALA A 129 -35.25 -13.43 -0.64
CA ALA A 129 -35.10 -14.89 -0.47
C ALA A 129 -33.97 -15.47 -1.34
N THR A 130 -33.77 -14.90 -2.53
CA THR A 130 -32.62 -15.15 -3.41
C THR A 130 -31.95 -13.81 -3.71
N GLY A 131 -30.95 -13.43 -2.93
CA GLY A 131 -30.14 -12.23 -3.16
C GLY A 131 -29.01 -12.50 -4.17
N PRO A 132 -28.50 -11.47 -4.85
CA PRO A 132 -27.28 -11.61 -5.65
C PRO A 132 -26.13 -12.01 -4.72
N ASN A 133 -25.43 -13.11 -5.04
CA ASN A 133 -24.30 -13.57 -4.24
C ASN A 133 -23.09 -12.64 -4.49
N PRO A 134 -22.44 -12.07 -3.46
CA PRO A 134 -21.22 -11.29 -3.64
C PRO A 134 -20.12 -12.04 -4.40
N GLY A 135 -20.10 -13.37 -4.32
CA GLY A 135 -19.18 -14.23 -5.07
C GLY A 135 -19.35 -14.18 -6.60
N ASP A 136 -20.54 -13.80 -7.08
CA ASP A 136 -20.86 -13.68 -8.51
C ASP A 136 -20.56 -12.27 -9.06
N ALA A 137 -20.30 -11.31 -8.17
CA ALA A 137 -19.93 -9.94 -8.47
C ALA A 137 -18.48 -9.86 -8.96
N SER A 138 -18.21 -10.37 -10.16
CA SER A 138 -16.87 -10.27 -10.75
C SER A 138 -16.60 -8.82 -11.18
N SER A 139 -15.97 -8.02 -10.33
CA SER A 139 -15.44 -6.70 -10.72
C SER A 139 -14.26 -6.79 -11.72
N GLY A 140 -14.09 -7.95 -12.38
CA GLY A 140 -12.97 -8.33 -13.23
C GLY A 140 -11.73 -8.61 -12.37
N ARG A 141 -11.48 -9.88 -12.00
CA ARG A 141 -10.18 -10.21 -11.41
C ARG A 141 -9.12 -10.07 -12.48
N THR A 142 -8.01 -9.41 -12.15
CA THR A 142 -6.86 -9.33 -13.03
C THR A 142 -6.38 -10.74 -13.36
N ASP A 143 -6.12 -11.00 -14.64
CA ASP A 143 -5.58 -12.27 -15.07
C ASP A 143 -4.22 -12.57 -14.40
N ARG A 144 -3.98 -13.84 -14.08
CA ARG A 144 -2.76 -14.25 -13.37
C ARG A 144 -1.50 -13.93 -14.15
N ALA A 145 -1.50 -14.05 -15.48
CA ALA A 145 -0.33 -13.75 -16.30
C ALA A 145 0.00 -12.26 -16.28
N VAL A 146 -1.02 -11.39 -16.28
CA VAL A 146 -0.83 -9.94 -16.14
C VAL A 146 -0.27 -9.59 -14.77
N ALA A 147 -0.83 -10.16 -13.69
CA ALA A 147 -0.35 -9.93 -12.33
C ALA A 147 1.12 -10.38 -12.15
N ILE A 148 1.46 -11.59 -12.61
CA ILE A 148 2.83 -12.10 -12.59
C ILE A 148 3.74 -11.22 -13.45
N GLY A 149 3.26 -10.75 -14.61
CA GLY A 149 4.00 -9.87 -15.51
C GLY A 149 4.40 -8.54 -14.86
N VAL A 150 3.46 -7.88 -14.17
CA VAL A 150 3.75 -6.63 -13.43
C VAL A 150 4.74 -6.89 -12.29
N SER A 151 4.55 -7.94 -11.49
CA SER A 151 5.49 -8.28 -10.40
C SER A 151 6.89 -8.61 -10.94
N THR A 152 6.95 -9.29 -12.10
CA THR A 152 8.22 -9.61 -12.79
C THR A 152 8.90 -8.35 -13.32
N ALA A 153 8.16 -7.43 -13.94
CA ALA A 153 8.69 -6.15 -14.42
C ALA A 153 9.31 -5.35 -13.27
N ARG A 154 8.61 -5.24 -12.14
CA ARG A 154 9.14 -4.60 -10.91
C ARG A 154 10.43 -5.25 -10.43
N PHE A 155 10.49 -6.58 -10.39
CA PHE A 155 11.72 -7.30 -10.01
C PHE A 155 12.88 -7.01 -10.97
N ILE A 156 12.63 -7.05 -12.28
CA ILE A 156 13.60 -6.71 -13.32
C ILE A 156 14.14 -5.29 -13.12
N SER A 157 13.27 -4.35 -12.72
CA SER A 157 13.64 -2.96 -12.45
C SER A 157 14.67 -2.85 -11.32
N PHE A 158 14.42 -3.49 -10.17
CA PHE A 158 15.35 -3.50 -9.04
C PHE A 158 16.66 -4.23 -9.36
N ALA A 159 16.59 -5.36 -10.07
CA ALA A 159 17.79 -6.06 -10.54
C ALA A 159 18.63 -5.17 -11.46
N GLY A 160 17.98 -4.44 -12.38
CA GLY A 160 18.63 -3.46 -13.23
C GLY A 160 19.36 -2.38 -12.43
N LEU A 161 18.72 -1.82 -11.40
CA LEU A 161 19.33 -0.81 -10.53
C LEU A 161 20.58 -1.33 -9.79
N ILE A 162 20.52 -2.55 -9.24
CA ILE A 162 21.67 -3.22 -8.61
C ILE A 162 22.82 -3.37 -9.61
N LEU A 163 22.52 -3.77 -10.85
CA LEU A 163 23.50 -3.97 -11.91
C LEU A 163 24.05 -2.67 -12.52
N VAL A 164 23.43 -1.52 -12.26
CA VAL A 164 23.98 -0.19 -12.60
C VAL A 164 24.84 0.34 -11.46
N ALA A 165 24.29 0.41 -10.25
CA ALA A 165 24.92 1.06 -9.10
C ALA A 165 26.29 0.44 -8.78
N GLY A 166 26.36 -0.89 -8.69
CA GLY A 166 27.59 -1.62 -8.38
C GLY A 166 28.74 -1.34 -9.35
N PRO A 167 28.59 -1.65 -10.65
CA PRO A 167 29.62 -1.39 -11.63
C PRO A 167 30.03 0.08 -11.71
N VAL A 168 29.09 1.03 -11.67
CA VAL A 168 29.42 2.46 -11.74
C VAL A 168 30.27 2.89 -10.55
N LEU A 169 29.88 2.51 -9.34
CA LEU A 169 30.60 2.83 -8.11
C LEU A 169 32.01 2.20 -8.10
N VAL A 170 32.11 0.91 -8.41
CA VAL A 170 33.39 0.20 -8.33
C VAL A 170 34.33 0.61 -9.47
N LEU A 171 33.84 0.77 -10.71
CA LEU A 171 34.66 1.17 -11.86
C LEU A 171 35.31 2.55 -11.70
N THR A 172 34.62 3.46 -11.00
CA THR A 172 35.07 4.84 -10.83
C THR A 172 36.07 4.99 -9.69
N ALA A 173 35.90 4.24 -8.60
CA ALA A 173 36.67 4.49 -7.38
C ALA A 173 37.64 3.37 -6.97
N LEU A 174 37.28 2.10 -7.21
CA LEU A 174 38.01 0.95 -6.63
C LEU A 174 38.61 0.02 -7.68
N TRP A 175 38.37 0.26 -8.97
CA TRP A 175 38.73 -0.69 -10.02
C TRP A 175 40.23 -0.65 -10.37
N PRO A 176 40.94 -1.79 -10.29
CA PRO A 176 42.35 -1.83 -10.66
C PRO A 176 42.61 -1.46 -12.12
N ARG A 177 43.58 -0.59 -12.37
CA ARG A 177 43.90 -0.08 -13.72
C ARG A 177 44.28 -1.17 -14.72
N ARG A 178 44.85 -2.29 -14.25
CA ARG A 178 45.25 -3.41 -15.13
C ARG A 178 44.04 -4.21 -15.65
N LEU A 179 42.92 -4.21 -14.91
CA LEU A 179 41.78 -5.06 -15.24
C LEU A 179 40.93 -4.44 -16.35
N SER A 180 40.56 -5.27 -17.32
CA SER A 180 39.65 -4.86 -18.39
C SER A 180 38.30 -4.40 -17.85
N ARG A 181 37.92 -3.17 -18.19
CA ARG A 181 36.62 -2.56 -17.84
C ARG A 181 35.46 -3.09 -18.68
N ARG A 182 35.72 -3.79 -19.79
CA ARG A 182 34.71 -4.18 -20.78
C ARG A 182 33.52 -4.94 -20.18
N ALA A 183 33.80 -5.96 -19.37
CA ALA A 183 32.74 -6.83 -18.85
C ALA A 183 31.88 -6.15 -17.75
N PRO A 184 32.45 -5.47 -16.74
CA PRO A 184 31.65 -4.66 -15.81
C PRO A 184 30.87 -3.53 -16.48
N THR A 185 31.45 -2.87 -17.48
CA THR A 185 30.74 -1.84 -18.24
C THR A 185 29.55 -2.44 -19.00
N ARG A 186 29.70 -3.61 -19.63
CA ARG A 186 28.56 -4.34 -20.23
C ARG A 186 27.49 -4.70 -19.19
N LEU A 187 27.88 -5.01 -17.96
CA LEU A 187 26.94 -5.30 -16.88
C LEU A 187 26.12 -4.05 -16.51
N ALA A 188 26.75 -2.87 -16.45
CA ALA A 188 26.04 -1.60 -16.26
C ALA A 188 25.01 -1.33 -17.36
N TYR A 189 25.38 -1.58 -18.63
CA TYR A 189 24.44 -1.43 -19.75
C TYR A 189 23.32 -2.47 -19.73
N ALA A 190 23.61 -3.71 -19.37
CA ALA A 190 22.58 -4.71 -19.15
C ALA A 190 21.60 -4.23 -18.06
N GLY A 191 22.12 -3.67 -16.96
CA GLY A 191 21.30 -3.06 -15.90
C GLY A 191 20.41 -1.93 -16.41
N LEU A 192 20.95 -0.99 -17.19
CA LEU A 192 20.15 0.08 -17.81
C LEU A 192 19.09 -0.47 -18.77
N GLY A 193 19.45 -1.49 -19.57
CA GLY A 193 18.52 -2.18 -20.46
C GLY A 193 17.37 -2.85 -19.70
N LEU A 194 17.66 -3.48 -18.56
CA LEU A 194 16.63 -4.07 -17.68
C LEU A 194 15.71 -3.00 -17.08
N ILE A 195 16.26 -1.86 -16.63
CA ILE A 195 15.45 -0.72 -16.16
C ILE A 195 14.52 -0.24 -17.29
N GLY A 196 15.07 -0.05 -18.49
CA GLY A 196 14.29 0.38 -19.66
C GLY A 196 13.19 -0.62 -20.04
N LEU A 197 13.53 -1.90 -20.10
CA LEU A 197 12.59 -2.99 -20.39
C LEU A 197 11.48 -3.06 -19.33
N SER A 198 11.83 -2.96 -18.04
CA SER A 198 10.84 -2.99 -16.95
C SER A 198 9.85 -1.84 -17.04
N ALA A 199 10.33 -0.60 -17.30
CA ALA A 199 9.46 0.56 -17.39
C ALA A 199 8.53 0.48 -18.62
N ALA A 200 9.01 -0.06 -19.74
CA ALA A 200 8.18 -0.31 -20.92
C ALA A 200 7.12 -1.39 -20.64
N LEU A 201 7.50 -2.49 -19.98
CA LEU A 201 6.57 -3.55 -19.58
C LEU A 201 5.51 -3.02 -18.61
N ASP A 202 5.90 -2.23 -17.60
CA ASP A 202 4.97 -1.61 -16.67
C ASP A 202 3.96 -0.73 -17.41
N LEU A 203 4.40 0.15 -18.33
CA LEU A 203 3.49 1.01 -19.10
C LEU A 203 2.45 0.22 -19.91
N VAL A 204 2.83 -0.93 -20.45
CA VAL A 204 1.97 -1.78 -21.28
C VAL A 204 1.03 -2.65 -20.43
N LEU A 205 1.52 -3.20 -19.32
CA LEU A 205 0.77 -4.11 -18.46
C LEU A 205 -0.09 -3.39 -17.42
N GLN A 206 0.19 -2.12 -17.11
CA GLN A 206 -0.51 -1.42 -16.03
C GLN A 206 -2.01 -1.24 -16.32
N ALA A 207 -2.39 -0.95 -17.57
CA ALA A 207 -3.80 -0.78 -17.94
C ALA A 207 -4.64 -2.06 -17.73
N PRO A 208 -4.28 -3.23 -18.32
CA PRO A 208 -5.00 -4.47 -18.04
C PRO A 208 -4.89 -4.87 -16.57
N TYR A 209 -3.78 -4.57 -15.90
CA TYR A 209 -3.62 -4.82 -14.47
C TYR A 209 -4.66 -4.05 -13.64
N GLN A 210 -4.75 -2.73 -13.84
CA GLN A 210 -5.68 -1.85 -13.13
C GLN A 210 -7.14 -2.15 -13.48
N ASN A 211 -7.45 -2.49 -14.74
CA ASN A 211 -8.85 -2.67 -15.19
C ASN A 211 -9.41 -4.08 -15.01
N GLY A 212 -8.60 -5.03 -14.52
CA GLY A 212 -9.04 -6.42 -14.34
C GLY A 212 -9.10 -7.20 -15.66
N GLY A 213 -8.19 -6.88 -16.58
CA GLY A 213 -8.09 -7.48 -17.91
C GLY A 213 -7.04 -8.59 -18.00
N SER A 214 -6.87 -9.10 -19.21
CA SER A 214 -5.85 -10.10 -19.59
C SER A 214 -4.83 -9.49 -20.56
N LEU A 215 -3.82 -10.27 -20.96
CA LEU A 215 -2.83 -9.84 -21.96
C LEU A 215 -3.50 -9.46 -23.31
N ALA A 216 -4.66 -10.03 -23.63
CA ALA A 216 -5.41 -9.69 -24.84
C ALA A 216 -6.06 -8.28 -24.78
N SER A 217 -6.19 -7.70 -23.58
CA SER A 217 -6.77 -6.35 -23.40
C SER A 217 -5.74 -5.22 -23.46
N ILE A 218 -4.48 -5.53 -23.76
CA ILE A 218 -3.44 -4.53 -24.03
C ILE A 218 -3.85 -3.71 -25.27
N SER A 219 -3.88 -2.39 -25.12
CA SER A 219 -4.26 -1.48 -26.19
C SER A 219 -3.52 -0.15 -26.09
N ALA A 220 -3.37 0.54 -27.24
CA ALA A 220 -2.78 1.88 -27.28
C ALA A 220 -3.58 2.89 -26.44
N GLY A 221 -4.91 2.76 -26.43
CA GLY A 221 -5.79 3.56 -25.58
C GLY A 221 -5.48 3.35 -24.09
N GLY A 222 -5.32 2.10 -23.66
CA GLY A 222 -4.91 1.77 -22.30
C GLY A 222 -3.58 2.41 -21.90
N VAL A 223 -2.55 2.29 -22.75
CA VAL A 223 -1.24 2.91 -22.51
C VAL A 223 -1.34 4.45 -22.42
N SER A 224 -2.13 5.07 -23.30
CA SER A 224 -2.38 6.51 -23.28
C SER A 224 -2.99 6.97 -21.95
N THR A 225 -3.98 6.24 -21.45
CA THR A 225 -4.60 6.51 -20.14
C THR A 225 -3.59 6.42 -18.99
N ILE A 226 -2.70 5.43 -19.01
CA ILE A 226 -1.64 5.29 -18.00
C ILE A 226 -0.65 6.45 -18.07
N LEU A 227 -0.22 6.85 -19.27
CA LEU A 227 0.69 7.98 -19.49
C LEU A 227 0.07 9.33 -19.09
N ALA A 228 -1.24 9.48 -19.19
CA ALA A 228 -1.93 10.68 -18.73
C ALA A 228 -1.84 10.86 -17.21
N GLY A 229 -1.79 9.75 -16.45
CA GLY A 229 -1.66 9.73 -15.00
C GLY A 229 -0.23 9.88 -14.48
N THR A 230 -0.11 10.10 -13.17
CA THR A 230 1.19 10.28 -12.48
C THR A 230 2.10 9.07 -12.65
N TYR A 231 1.58 7.86 -12.48
CA TYR A 231 2.35 6.62 -12.60
C TYR A 231 3.05 6.51 -13.97
N GLY A 232 2.33 6.72 -15.07
CA GLY A 232 2.91 6.65 -16.41
C GLY A 232 3.95 7.73 -16.67
N ARG A 233 3.75 8.95 -16.16
CA ARG A 233 4.76 10.03 -16.26
C ARG A 233 6.03 9.70 -15.49
N VAL A 234 5.92 9.07 -14.31
CA VAL A 234 7.07 8.63 -13.52
C VAL A 234 7.84 7.51 -14.24
N GLN A 235 7.13 6.55 -14.86
CA GLN A 235 7.76 5.50 -15.67
C GLN A 235 8.43 6.07 -16.93
N LEU A 236 7.84 7.09 -17.56
CA LEU A 236 8.45 7.80 -18.67
C LEU A 236 9.72 8.56 -18.23
N ALA A 237 9.70 9.22 -17.06
CA ALA A 237 10.89 9.85 -16.49
C ALA A 237 12.00 8.82 -16.22
N ARG A 238 11.65 7.61 -15.75
CA ARG A 238 12.60 6.51 -15.56
C ARG A 238 13.22 6.05 -16.89
N LEU A 239 12.43 5.93 -17.95
CA LEU A 239 12.91 5.62 -19.30
C LEU A 239 13.89 6.69 -19.81
N VAL A 240 13.52 7.96 -19.71
CA VAL A 240 14.37 9.09 -20.13
C VAL A 240 15.67 9.10 -19.32
N ALA A 241 15.60 8.92 -18.00
CA ALA A 241 16.78 8.84 -17.16
C ALA A 241 17.70 7.67 -17.55
N ALA A 242 17.15 6.49 -17.86
CA ALA A 242 17.92 5.34 -18.31
C ALA A 242 18.62 5.59 -19.66
N VAL A 243 17.94 6.24 -20.61
CA VAL A 243 18.51 6.63 -21.91
C VAL A 243 19.63 7.65 -21.73
N LEU A 244 19.38 8.72 -20.96
CA LEU A 244 20.39 9.74 -20.68
C LEU A 244 21.61 9.15 -19.96
N ALA A 245 21.39 8.27 -18.98
CA ALA A 245 22.47 7.54 -18.33
C ALA A 245 23.25 6.67 -19.34
N GLY A 246 22.57 6.01 -20.28
CA GLY A 246 23.20 5.23 -21.34
C GLY A 246 24.12 6.05 -22.25
N VAL A 247 23.78 7.32 -22.51
CA VAL A 247 24.60 8.26 -23.30
C VAL A 247 25.75 8.85 -22.48
N LEU A 248 25.51 9.15 -21.20
CA LEU A 248 26.48 9.83 -20.32
C LEU A 248 27.49 8.87 -19.65
N LEU A 249 27.13 7.61 -19.41
CA LEU A 249 28.04 6.65 -18.79
C LEU A 249 29.33 6.35 -19.59
N PRO A 250 29.34 6.18 -20.92
CA PRO A 250 30.55 5.81 -21.64
C PRO A 250 31.71 6.82 -21.47
N PRO A 251 31.54 8.14 -21.74
CA PRO A 251 32.62 9.10 -21.53
C PRO A 251 33.01 9.24 -20.05
N PHE A 252 32.07 9.05 -19.13
CA PHE A 252 32.32 9.07 -17.68
C PHE A 252 33.21 7.89 -17.25
N LEU A 253 32.83 6.66 -17.60
CA LEU A 253 33.60 5.45 -17.28
C LEU A 253 34.94 5.38 -18.00
N ALA A 254 35.07 6.09 -19.13
CA ALA A 254 36.34 6.27 -19.83
C ALA A 254 37.26 7.32 -19.19
N GLY A 255 36.80 8.06 -18.16
CA GLY A 255 37.55 9.15 -17.54
C GLY A 255 37.69 10.39 -18.43
N ARG A 256 36.84 10.53 -19.44
CA ARG A 256 36.84 11.64 -20.42
C ARG A 256 35.80 12.72 -20.11
N SER A 257 35.01 12.54 -19.04
CA SER A 257 33.97 13.49 -18.63
C SER A 257 34.52 14.69 -17.86
N GLY A 258 34.17 15.91 -18.25
CA GLY A 258 34.38 17.10 -17.43
C GLY A 258 33.34 17.24 -16.29
N LYS A 259 33.56 18.20 -15.37
CA LYS A 259 32.65 18.48 -14.23
C LYS A 259 31.17 18.64 -14.62
N PRO A 260 30.80 19.39 -15.69
CA PRO A 260 29.38 19.57 -16.05
C PRO A 260 28.69 18.24 -16.35
N MET A 261 29.38 17.34 -17.05
CA MET A 261 28.85 16.03 -17.42
C MET A 261 28.71 15.11 -16.20
N GLN A 262 29.63 15.20 -15.24
CA GLN A 262 29.53 14.47 -13.97
C GLN A 262 28.33 14.95 -13.14
N VAL A 263 28.12 16.27 -13.05
CA VAL A 263 26.96 16.86 -12.39
C VAL A 263 25.67 16.42 -13.08
N LEU A 264 25.62 16.47 -14.41
CA LEU A 264 24.45 16.02 -15.17
C LEU A 264 24.16 14.54 -14.94
N LEU A 265 25.17 13.66 -14.97
CA LEU A 265 25.00 12.23 -14.68
C LEU A 265 24.51 12.00 -13.25
N ALA A 266 25.03 12.76 -12.27
CA ALA A 266 24.57 12.69 -10.89
C ALA A 266 23.10 13.10 -10.76
N LEU A 267 22.68 14.20 -11.41
CA LEU A 267 21.28 14.63 -11.46
C LEU A 267 20.38 13.59 -12.12
N VAL A 268 20.81 13.00 -13.24
CA VAL A 268 20.09 11.90 -13.90
C VAL A 268 19.96 10.69 -12.97
N GLY A 269 21.00 10.36 -12.21
CA GLY A 269 20.97 9.31 -11.20
C GLY A 269 19.97 9.60 -10.09
N VAL A 270 19.96 10.81 -9.53
CA VAL A 270 19.02 11.24 -8.49
C VAL A 270 17.57 11.20 -9.00
N VAL A 271 17.30 11.76 -10.18
CA VAL A 271 15.97 11.74 -10.80
C VAL A 271 15.54 10.30 -11.07
N GLY A 272 16.44 9.48 -11.62
CA GLY A 272 16.18 8.07 -11.89
C GLY A 272 15.79 7.30 -10.62
N VAL A 273 16.57 7.43 -9.54
CA VAL A 273 16.28 6.79 -8.25
C VAL A 273 14.96 7.29 -7.63
N ALA A 274 14.68 8.59 -7.71
CA ALA A 274 13.45 9.17 -7.18
C ALA A 274 12.18 8.57 -7.84
N THR A 275 12.29 8.02 -9.05
CA THR A 275 11.13 7.40 -9.71
C THR A 275 10.59 6.16 -9.00
N TRP A 276 11.37 5.45 -8.17
CA TRP A 276 10.87 4.29 -7.40
C TRP A 276 9.85 4.72 -6.34
N PRO A 277 10.20 5.56 -5.34
CA PRO A 277 9.24 6.01 -4.34
C PRO A 277 8.05 6.78 -4.94
N LEU A 278 8.28 7.59 -5.98
CA LEU A 278 7.22 8.35 -6.63
C LEU A 278 6.22 7.47 -7.41
N SER A 279 6.54 6.20 -7.65
CA SER A 279 5.64 5.23 -8.28
C SER A 279 4.84 4.37 -7.28
N GLY A 280 5.08 4.53 -5.97
CA GLY A 280 4.42 3.80 -4.89
C GLY A 280 3.61 4.70 -3.95
N HIS A 281 3.34 4.23 -2.72
CA HIS A 281 2.53 4.93 -1.70
C HIS A 281 3.26 6.05 -0.96
N ALA A 282 4.57 6.22 -1.15
CA ALA A 282 5.34 7.23 -0.42
C ALA A 282 4.74 8.66 -0.51
N PRO A 283 4.25 9.13 -1.68
CA PRO A 283 3.62 10.44 -1.82
C PRO A 283 2.31 10.62 -1.05
N ASP A 284 1.59 9.52 -0.75
CA ASP A 284 0.28 9.54 -0.08
C ASP A 284 0.36 9.23 1.43
N SER A 285 1.58 9.08 1.97
CA SER A 285 1.80 8.91 3.41
C SER A 285 1.55 10.19 4.22
N ASN A 286 1.42 10.07 5.55
CA ASN A 286 1.26 11.22 6.46
C ASN A 286 2.49 12.15 6.50
N ALA A 287 3.64 11.71 5.97
CA ALA A 287 4.87 12.49 5.88
C ALA A 287 5.54 12.32 4.50
N PRO A 288 4.93 12.82 3.40
CA PRO A 288 5.30 12.45 2.03
C PRO A 288 6.78 12.63 1.70
N VAL A 289 7.35 13.78 2.09
CA VAL A 289 8.75 14.12 1.80
C VAL A 289 9.70 13.17 2.52
N LEU A 290 9.44 12.90 3.80
CA LEU A 290 10.29 12.01 4.59
C LEU A 290 10.24 10.58 4.05
N THR A 291 9.04 10.09 3.71
CA THR A 291 8.86 8.74 3.18
C THR A 291 9.54 8.59 1.82
N VAL A 292 9.40 9.57 0.92
CA VAL A 292 10.10 9.54 -0.39
C VAL A 292 11.62 9.53 -0.22
N ILE A 293 12.16 10.33 0.69
CA ILE A 293 13.61 10.37 0.98
C ILE A 293 14.07 9.04 1.61
N ALA A 294 13.33 8.51 2.59
CA ALA A 294 13.66 7.26 3.24
C ALA A 294 13.64 6.09 2.24
N ASP A 295 12.61 5.99 1.41
CA ASP A 295 12.50 4.98 0.35
C ASP A 295 13.65 5.09 -0.67
N ALA A 296 13.95 6.29 -1.15
CA ALA A 296 15.06 6.53 -2.07
C ALA A 296 16.40 6.13 -1.45
N ALA A 297 16.62 6.49 -0.18
CA ALA A 297 17.82 6.13 0.58
C ALA A 297 17.91 4.61 0.80
N HIS A 298 16.79 3.95 1.12
CA HIS A 298 16.70 2.51 1.30
C HIS A 298 17.07 1.77 0.02
N VAL A 299 16.38 2.09 -1.09
CA VAL A 299 16.60 1.43 -2.39
C VAL A 299 18.00 1.70 -2.93
N THR A 300 18.53 2.91 -2.78
CA THR A 300 19.91 3.24 -3.17
C THR A 300 20.92 2.43 -2.35
N SER A 301 20.69 2.31 -1.04
CA SER A 301 21.56 1.54 -0.15
C SER A 301 21.58 0.06 -0.51
N VAL A 302 20.42 -0.53 -0.83
CA VAL A 302 20.35 -1.91 -1.36
C VAL A 302 21.13 -2.03 -2.67
N ALA A 303 20.94 -1.09 -3.60
CA ALA A 303 21.60 -1.12 -4.90
C ALA A 303 23.13 -1.02 -4.79
N VAL A 304 23.63 -0.13 -3.93
CA VAL A 304 25.07 0.00 -3.64
C VAL A 304 25.60 -1.26 -2.98
N TRP A 305 24.93 -1.75 -1.95
CA TRP A 305 25.33 -2.93 -1.19
C TRP A 305 25.43 -4.18 -2.08
N LEU A 306 24.31 -4.57 -2.69
CA LEU A 306 24.22 -5.78 -3.49
C LEU A 306 24.97 -5.63 -4.82
N GLY A 307 24.93 -4.45 -5.43
CA GLY A 307 25.62 -4.18 -6.69
C GLY A 307 27.13 -4.29 -6.54
N GLY A 308 27.68 -3.78 -5.45
CA GLY A 308 29.10 -3.94 -5.21
C GLY A 308 29.49 -5.34 -4.73
N LEU A 309 28.58 -6.09 -4.06
CA LEU A 309 28.78 -7.53 -3.83
C LEU A 309 28.88 -8.32 -5.14
N VAL A 310 28.02 -7.99 -6.13
CA VAL A 310 28.11 -8.55 -7.50
C VAL A 310 29.46 -8.22 -8.13
N MET A 311 29.97 -7.00 -7.95
CA MET A 311 31.29 -6.61 -8.46
C MET A 311 32.44 -7.32 -7.74
N LEU A 312 32.34 -7.47 -6.43
CA LEU A 312 33.31 -8.15 -5.59
C LEU A 312 33.42 -9.63 -5.98
N VAL A 313 32.31 -10.35 -6.01
CA VAL A 313 32.24 -11.79 -6.28
C VAL A 313 32.43 -12.10 -7.76
N GLY A 314 31.78 -11.32 -8.63
CA GLY A 314 31.75 -11.54 -10.07
C GLY A 314 33.07 -11.18 -10.76
N PHE A 315 33.84 -10.24 -10.19
CA PHE A 315 35.03 -9.70 -10.83
C PHE A 315 36.26 -9.62 -9.92
N LEU A 316 36.20 -8.89 -8.81
CA LEU A 316 37.39 -8.56 -8.03
C LEU A 316 38.03 -9.79 -7.38
N LEU A 317 37.29 -10.59 -6.62
CA LEU A 317 37.80 -11.83 -5.98
C LEU A 317 38.28 -12.89 -6.98
N ARG A 318 37.98 -12.71 -8.27
CA ARG A 318 38.33 -13.65 -9.34
C ARG A 318 39.53 -13.21 -10.15
N ARG A 319 39.76 -11.89 -10.23
CA ARG A 319 40.70 -11.29 -11.17
C ARG A 319 41.71 -10.38 -10.50
N ALA A 320 41.40 -9.76 -9.37
CA ALA A 320 42.36 -8.94 -8.63
C ALA A 320 43.39 -9.83 -7.94
N ASP A 321 44.60 -9.31 -7.78
CA ASP A 321 45.65 -9.96 -6.98
C ASP A 321 45.51 -9.61 -5.50
N ASP A 322 46.28 -10.30 -4.64
CA ASP A 322 46.16 -10.14 -3.19
C ASP A 322 46.48 -8.71 -2.73
N LYS A 323 47.43 -8.02 -3.40
CA LYS A 323 47.83 -6.65 -3.04
C LYS A 323 46.74 -5.63 -3.39
N GLU A 324 46.11 -5.79 -4.55
CA GLU A 324 44.94 -5.00 -4.93
C GLU A 324 43.75 -5.27 -3.99
N LEU A 325 43.49 -6.53 -3.65
CA LEU A 325 42.42 -6.88 -2.71
C LEU A 325 42.67 -6.31 -1.31
N ASP A 326 43.91 -6.36 -0.82
CA ASP A 326 44.30 -5.76 0.46
C ASP A 326 44.04 -4.25 0.51
N ALA A 327 44.16 -3.54 -0.64
CA ALA A 327 43.84 -2.12 -0.73
C ALA A 327 42.33 -1.86 -0.89
N ILE A 328 41.61 -2.70 -1.64
CA ILE A 328 40.21 -2.49 -2.00
C ILE A 328 39.26 -2.92 -0.88
N LEU A 329 39.49 -4.07 -0.24
CA LEU A 329 38.58 -4.68 0.72
C LEU A 329 38.28 -3.77 1.94
N PRO A 330 39.25 -3.04 2.53
CA PRO A 330 38.96 -2.14 3.64
C PRO A 330 38.03 -0.97 3.23
N VAL A 331 38.28 -0.37 2.06
CA VAL A 331 37.46 0.74 1.55
C VAL A 331 36.06 0.25 1.22
N TRP A 332 35.97 -0.88 0.51
CA TRP A 332 34.70 -1.54 0.22
C TRP A 332 33.92 -1.86 1.50
N SER A 333 34.57 -2.41 2.53
CA SER A 333 33.92 -2.76 3.79
C SER A 333 33.36 -1.54 4.53
N ASN A 334 33.99 -0.37 4.42
CA ASN A 334 33.47 0.88 5.00
C ASN A 334 32.25 1.40 4.23
N TRP A 335 32.27 1.31 2.90
CA TRP A 335 31.14 1.70 2.06
C TRP A 335 29.93 0.79 2.26
N ASP A 336 30.19 -0.51 2.33
CA ASP A 336 29.22 -1.54 2.71
C ASP A 336 28.59 -1.24 4.09
N ALA A 337 29.40 -0.92 5.09
CA ALA A 337 28.90 -0.52 6.41
C ALA A 337 28.01 0.72 6.36
N LEU A 338 28.41 1.75 5.60
CA LEU A 338 27.65 2.97 5.46
C LEU A 338 26.32 2.72 4.76
N ALA A 339 26.32 1.99 3.64
CA ALA A 339 25.12 1.63 2.91
C ALA A 339 24.16 0.83 3.80
N VAL A 340 24.65 -0.18 4.52
CA VAL A 340 23.85 -0.94 5.49
C VAL A 340 23.31 -0.05 6.62
N THR A 341 24.09 0.90 7.12
CA THR A 341 23.63 1.82 8.17
C THR A 341 22.48 2.68 7.66
N VAL A 342 22.62 3.28 6.48
CA VAL A 342 21.55 4.07 5.85
C VAL A 342 20.33 3.19 5.54
N LEU A 343 20.54 1.96 5.07
CA LEU A 343 19.49 0.97 4.83
C LEU A 343 18.66 0.70 6.10
N VAL A 344 19.33 0.46 7.23
CA VAL A 344 18.67 0.19 8.52
C VAL A 344 17.91 1.42 8.99
N LEU A 345 18.54 2.60 8.98
CA LEU A 345 17.88 3.85 9.41
C LEU A 345 16.64 4.15 8.56
N ALA A 346 16.77 4.07 7.23
CA ALA A 346 15.66 4.29 6.31
C ALA A 346 14.56 3.23 6.49
N GLY A 347 14.94 1.94 6.60
CA GLY A 347 14.01 0.85 6.82
C GLY A 347 13.27 0.93 8.16
N THR A 348 13.93 1.42 9.22
CA THR A 348 13.30 1.69 10.51
C THR A 348 12.31 2.84 10.40
N ALA A 349 12.66 3.94 9.73
CA ALA A 349 11.74 5.05 9.50
C ALA A 349 10.48 4.58 8.74
N GLN A 350 10.66 3.84 7.65
CA GLN A 350 9.55 3.24 6.90
C GLN A 350 8.72 2.27 7.75
N GLY A 351 9.36 1.38 8.51
CA GLY A 351 8.68 0.41 9.37
C GLY A 351 7.82 1.08 10.45
N LEU A 352 8.30 2.16 11.06
CA LEU A 352 7.53 2.93 12.04
C LEU A 352 6.29 3.59 11.42
N ILE A 353 6.41 4.08 10.19
CA ILE A 353 5.30 4.72 9.44
C ILE A 353 4.24 3.70 9.01
N GLU A 354 4.65 2.50 8.59
CA GLU A 354 3.75 1.50 8.00
C GLU A 354 3.14 0.52 9.01
N VAL A 355 3.77 0.34 10.18
CA VAL A 355 3.30 -0.59 11.21
C VAL A 355 2.46 0.10 12.29
N VAL A 356 2.86 1.29 12.73
CA VAL A 356 2.20 2.15 13.72
C VAL A 356 2.07 1.55 15.14
N THR A 357 1.67 0.27 15.30
CA THR A 357 1.39 -0.37 16.60
C THR A 357 2.10 -1.73 16.74
N LEU A 358 2.44 -2.10 17.99
CA LEU A 358 3.05 -3.40 18.29
C LEU A 358 2.10 -4.57 17.98
N LYS A 359 0.79 -4.38 18.19
CA LYS A 359 -0.21 -5.39 17.84
C LYS A 359 -0.17 -5.68 16.35
N ALA A 360 -0.21 -4.64 15.50
CA ALA A 360 -0.14 -4.80 14.04
C ALA A 360 1.18 -5.47 13.60
N LEU A 361 2.30 -5.21 14.28
CA LEU A 361 3.57 -5.89 14.00
C LEU A 361 3.50 -7.41 14.21
N LEU A 362 2.75 -7.86 15.22
CA LEU A 362 2.72 -9.27 15.61
C LEU A 362 1.56 -10.05 15.00
N THR A 363 0.43 -9.39 14.70
CA THR A 363 -0.80 -10.06 14.25
C THR A 363 -1.04 -10.00 12.76
N THR A 364 -0.34 -9.14 12.02
CA THR A 364 -0.53 -9.00 10.56
C THR A 364 0.49 -9.81 9.76
N THR A 365 0.13 -10.21 8.54
CA THR A 365 1.06 -10.84 7.59
C THR A 365 2.22 -9.92 7.24
N TYR A 366 1.96 -8.63 7.07
CA TYR A 366 3.01 -7.63 6.84
C TYR A 366 4.01 -7.57 7.99
N GLY A 367 3.51 -7.46 9.23
CA GLY A 367 4.34 -7.37 10.43
C GLY A 367 5.21 -8.62 10.63
N THR A 368 4.64 -9.81 10.43
CA THR A 368 5.39 -11.08 10.51
C THR A 368 6.46 -11.21 9.41
N LEU A 369 6.16 -10.85 8.17
CA LEU A 369 7.16 -10.80 7.09
C LEU A 369 8.28 -9.79 7.38
N LEU A 370 7.95 -8.64 7.96
CA LEU A 370 8.92 -7.63 8.37
C LEU A 370 9.85 -8.15 9.46
N LEU A 371 9.30 -8.85 10.48
CA LEU A 371 10.10 -9.49 11.53
C LEU A 371 11.05 -10.54 10.97
N TRP A 372 10.59 -11.38 10.03
CA TRP A 372 11.46 -12.32 9.32
C TRP A 372 12.58 -11.60 8.55
N LYS A 373 12.26 -10.49 7.86
CA LYS A 373 13.26 -9.68 7.14
C LYS A 373 14.30 -9.07 8.08
N ILE A 374 13.87 -8.56 9.22
CA ILE A 374 14.75 -7.98 10.26
C ILE A 374 15.65 -9.07 10.87
N GLY A 375 15.08 -10.21 11.26
CA GLY A 375 15.85 -11.32 11.84
C GLY A 375 16.89 -11.87 10.86
N LEU A 376 16.51 -12.05 9.60
CA LEU A 376 17.41 -12.49 8.55
C LEU A 376 18.52 -11.46 8.26
N LEU A 377 18.18 -10.16 8.22
CA LEU A 377 19.18 -9.09 8.12
C LEU A 377 20.17 -9.16 9.29
N GLY A 378 19.68 -9.33 10.53
CA GLY A 378 20.53 -9.51 11.71
C GLY A 378 21.50 -10.68 11.57
N ALA A 379 21.02 -11.83 11.06
CA ALA A 379 21.87 -12.99 10.79
C ALA A 379 22.94 -12.72 9.72
N VAL A 380 22.58 -12.03 8.62
CA VAL A 380 23.54 -11.64 7.57
C VAL A 380 24.60 -10.69 8.13
N LEU A 381 24.20 -9.71 8.95
CA LEU A 381 25.13 -8.77 9.58
C LEU A 381 26.07 -9.46 10.58
N ALA A 382 25.60 -10.49 11.29
CA ALA A 382 26.46 -11.30 12.15
C ALA A 382 27.52 -12.06 11.33
N VAL A 383 27.13 -12.66 10.20
CA VAL A 383 28.08 -13.31 9.26
C VAL A 383 29.07 -12.29 8.70
N ALA A 384 28.60 -11.12 8.30
CA ALA A 384 29.44 -10.03 7.79
C ALA A 384 30.43 -9.51 8.85
N ALA A 385 30.00 -9.42 10.11
CA ALA A 385 30.88 -9.04 11.22
C ALA A 385 32.00 -10.06 11.44
N VAL A 386 31.69 -11.36 11.37
CA VAL A 386 32.71 -12.43 11.42
C VAL A 386 33.65 -12.34 10.21
N SER A 387 33.10 -12.16 9.00
CA SER A 387 33.88 -11.94 7.77
C SER A 387 34.86 -10.78 7.92
N ARG A 388 34.40 -9.65 8.47
CA ARG A 388 35.23 -8.46 8.75
C ARG A 388 36.31 -8.72 9.78
N GLN A 389 36.02 -9.44 10.86
CA GLN A 389 37.03 -9.81 11.86
C GLN A 389 38.11 -10.73 11.27
N LEU A 390 37.73 -11.68 10.41
CA LEU A 390 38.67 -12.59 9.75
C LEU A 390 39.63 -11.83 8.81
N VAL A 391 39.10 -10.88 8.02
CA VAL A 391 39.91 -9.99 7.16
C VAL A 391 40.87 -9.15 8.00
N ARG A 392 40.39 -8.54 9.10
CA ARG A 392 41.22 -7.70 9.99
C ARG A 392 42.35 -8.47 10.68
N ARG A 393 42.10 -9.73 11.08
CA ARG A 393 43.09 -10.56 11.78
C ARG A 393 44.15 -11.15 10.84
N LYS A 394 44.10 -10.88 9.52
CA LYS A 394 44.91 -11.57 8.48
C LYS A 394 44.90 -13.10 8.63
N ALA A 395 43.87 -13.65 9.27
CA ALA A 395 43.81 -15.02 9.74
C ALA A 395 43.28 -15.95 8.62
N GLN A 396 44.15 -16.20 7.63
CA GLN A 396 44.16 -17.26 6.61
C GLN A 396 42.96 -17.45 5.63
N GLY A 397 43.34 -17.70 4.36
CA GLY A 397 42.69 -18.60 3.40
C GLY A 397 41.45 -18.09 2.64
N VAL A 398 41.64 -17.73 1.37
CA VAL A 398 40.58 -17.46 0.36
C VAL A 398 39.34 -18.40 0.45
N PRO A 399 39.45 -19.70 0.78
CA PRO A 399 38.28 -20.58 0.91
C PRO A 399 37.29 -20.22 2.03
N ARG A 400 37.75 -19.72 3.19
CA ARG A 400 36.85 -19.34 4.31
C ARG A 400 36.08 -18.06 3.98
N LEU A 401 36.75 -17.07 3.39
CA LEU A 401 36.13 -15.85 2.87
C LEU A 401 35.07 -16.16 1.80
N LYS A 402 35.35 -17.12 0.90
CA LYS A 402 34.37 -17.55 -0.11
C LYS A 402 33.10 -18.15 0.50
N ARG A 403 33.20 -18.84 1.64
CA ARG A 403 32.04 -19.43 2.33
C ARG A 403 31.19 -18.37 3.04
N THR A 404 31.83 -17.39 3.71
CA THR A 404 31.10 -16.30 4.36
C THR A 404 30.42 -15.41 3.32
N VAL A 405 31.10 -15.10 2.22
CA VAL A 405 30.53 -14.34 1.10
C VAL A 405 29.38 -15.10 0.44
N LEU A 406 29.46 -16.43 0.29
CA LEU A 406 28.33 -17.22 -0.21
C LEU A 406 27.12 -17.15 0.72
N ALA A 407 27.34 -17.21 2.04
CA ALA A 407 26.27 -17.05 3.02
C ALA A 407 25.64 -15.64 2.97
N GLU A 408 26.45 -14.59 2.79
CA GLU A 408 25.96 -13.22 2.57
C GLU A 408 25.11 -13.11 1.29
N VAL A 409 25.54 -13.73 0.19
CA VAL A 409 24.77 -13.76 -1.07
C VAL A 409 23.43 -14.48 -0.88
N ILE A 410 23.42 -15.65 -0.22
CA ILE A 410 22.19 -16.39 0.05
C ILE A 410 21.25 -15.57 0.94
N GLY A 411 21.78 -14.95 1.99
CA GLY A 411 21.00 -14.11 2.88
C GLY A 411 20.42 -12.87 2.19
N ALA A 412 21.22 -12.16 1.38
CA ALA A 412 20.76 -11.03 0.58
C ALA A 412 19.61 -11.42 -0.37
N VAL A 413 19.73 -12.58 -1.01
CA VAL A 413 18.71 -13.13 -1.88
C VAL A 413 17.41 -13.44 -1.12
N LEU A 414 17.51 -14.07 0.05
CA LEU A 414 16.35 -14.35 0.90
C LEU A 414 15.68 -13.05 1.40
N ILE A 415 16.48 -12.02 1.74
CA ILE A 415 15.99 -10.69 2.12
C ILE A 415 15.24 -10.04 0.96
N LEU A 416 15.77 -10.11 -0.26
CA LEU A 416 15.07 -9.60 -1.45
C LEU A 416 13.75 -10.34 -1.71
N GLY A 417 13.72 -11.66 -1.47
CA GLY A 417 12.50 -12.45 -1.53
C GLY A 417 11.42 -11.96 -0.56
N LEU A 418 11.78 -11.79 0.72
CA LEU A 418 10.89 -11.24 1.74
C LEU A 418 10.47 -9.80 1.41
N ALA A 419 11.38 -8.98 0.90
CA ALA A 419 11.07 -7.61 0.48
C ALA A 419 10.06 -7.59 -0.68
N SER A 420 10.19 -8.49 -1.66
CA SER A 420 9.24 -8.63 -2.76
C SER A 420 7.85 -9.05 -2.27
N ALA A 421 7.78 -10.00 -1.33
CA ALA A 421 6.53 -10.38 -0.69
C ALA A 421 5.91 -9.19 0.07
N LEU A 422 6.71 -8.45 0.85
CA LEU A 422 6.26 -7.27 1.59
C LEU A 422 5.66 -6.19 0.69
N VAL A 423 6.28 -5.93 -0.48
CA VAL A 423 5.76 -4.95 -1.45
C VAL A 423 4.38 -5.34 -1.98
N GLN A 424 4.08 -6.64 -2.05
CA GLN A 424 2.79 -7.15 -2.51
C GLN A 424 1.75 -7.33 -1.39
N THR A 425 2.13 -7.14 -0.13
CA THR A 425 1.19 -7.21 1.00
C THR A 425 0.79 -5.82 1.45
N ALA A 426 -0.49 -5.62 1.76
CA ALA A 426 -0.95 -4.38 2.37
C ALA A 426 -0.15 -4.06 3.64
N PRO A 427 0.23 -2.80 3.87
CA PRO A 427 0.88 -2.37 5.10
C PRO A 427 0.12 -2.80 6.36
N ALA A 428 0.82 -3.02 7.47
CA ALA A 428 0.18 -3.51 8.70
C ALA A 428 -0.86 -2.54 9.25
N ARG A 429 -0.68 -1.22 9.09
CA ARG A 429 -1.69 -0.22 9.46
C ARG A 429 -3.01 -0.39 8.66
N THR A 430 -2.89 -0.72 7.39
CA THR A 430 -4.03 -0.97 6.48
C THR A 430 -4.72 -2.28 6.84
N ALA A 431 -3.95 -3.36 6.99
CA ALA A 431 -4.48 -4.67 7.36
C ALA A 431 -5.15 -4.67 8.74
N ALA A 432 -4.68 -3.84 9.67
CA ALA A 432 -5.31 -3.67 10.98
C ALA A 432 -6.66 -2.94 10.91
N ALA A 433 -6.87 -2.10 9.89
CA ALA A 433 -8.14 -1.41 9.63
C ALA A 433 -9.16 -2.31 8.89
N ASP A 434 -8.68 -3.24 8.06
CA ASP A 434 -9.50 -4.23 7.34
C ASP A 434 -10.08 -5.34 8.23
N ALA A 435 -9.62 -5.49 9.48
CA ALA A 435 -10.08 -6.55 10.36
C ALA A 435 -11.56 -6.35 10.69
N PRO A 436 -12.47 -7.32 10.38
CA PRO A 436 -13.89 -7.18 10.68
C PRO A 436 -14.06 -7.11 12.20
N ALA A 437 -14.27 -5.91 12.71
CA ALA A 437 -14.72 -5.73 14.09
C ALA A 437 -16.07 -6.45 14.23
N PRO A 438 -16.26 -7.28 15.29
CA PRO A 438 -17.58 -7.77 15.66
C PRO A 438 -18.60 -6.63 15.63
N ALA A 439 -19.87 -6.91 15.31
CA ALA A 439 -20.92 -5.87 15.23
C ALA A 439 -21.05 -5.02 16.52
N THR A 440 -20.55 -5.53 17.66
CA THR A 440 -20.49 -4.86 18.96
C THR A 440 -19.22 -4.03 19.20
N ASP A 441 -18.22 -4.09 18.32
CA ASP A 441 -16.86 -3.55 18.52
C ASP A 441 -16.47 -2.48 17.48
N ARG A 442 -17.42 -2.04 16.63
CA ARG A 442 -17.19 -0.99 15.62
C ARG A 442 -17.08 0.42 16.20
N GLY A 443 -17.15 0.60 17.52
CA GLY A 443 -17.19 1.93 18.15
C GLY A 443 -18.43 2.76 17.82
N ILE A 444 -19.38 2.19 17.06
CA ILE A 444 -20.64 2.80 16.63
C ILE A 444 -21.79 1.98 17.22
N PHE A 445 -22.56 2.60 18.11
CA PHE A 445 -23.83 2.07 18.59
C PHE A 445 -24.95 2.55 17.67
N SER A 446 -25.58 1.63 16.95
CA SER A 446 -26.72 1.94 16.07
C SER A 446 -28.00 1.32 16.61
N THR A 447 -29.07 2.10 16.67
CA THR A 447 -30.39 1.59 17.04
C THR A 447 -31.51 2.41 16.43
N THR A 448 -32.71 1.87 16.54
CA THR A 448 -33.93 2.48 16.04
C THR A 448 -34.94 2.56 17.18
N LEU A 449 -35.35 3.77 17.50
CA LEU A 449 -36.32 4.10 18.54
C LEU A 449 -37.64 4.51 17.89
N ASN A 450 -38.75 4.17 18.54
CA ASN A 450 -40.08 4.42 17.99
C ASN A 450 -40.95 5.19 18.98
N SER A 451 -41.76 6.10 18.48
CA SER A 451 -42.85 6.77 19.20
C SER A 451 -44.14 6.70 18.36
N LYS A 452 -45.25 7.24 18.89
CA LYS A 452 -46.48 7.40 18.11
C LYS A 452 -46.36 8.45 17.00
N LEU A 453 -45.42 9.38 17.13
CA LEU A 453 -45.27 10.52 16.23
C LEU A 453 -44.17 10.32 15.18
N TYR A 454 -43.15 9.53 15.51
CA TYR A 454 -41.99 9.33 14.65
C TYR A 454 -41.22 8.06 14.98
N GLN A 455 -40.44 7.60 14.03
CA GLN A 455 -39.35 6.64 14.18
C GLN A 455 -38.02 7.38 14.07
N LEU A 456 -37.10 7.11 14.98
CA LEU A 456 -35.79 7.74 15.05
C LEU A 456 -34.71 6.67 14.94
N GLN A 457 -33.98 6.66 13.84
CA GLN A 457 -32.75 5.90 13.72
C GLN A 457 -31.59 6.75 14.20
N LEU A 458 -30.68 6.17 14.99
CA LEU A 458 -29.52 6.86 15.52
C LEU A 458 -28.26 6.02 15.44
N ASP A 459 -27.14 6.70 15.24
CA ASP A 459 -25.79 6.16 15.32
C ASP A 459 -24.98 6.99 16.31
N ILE A 460 -24.37 6.38 17.33
CA ILE A 460 -23.48 7.04 18.30
C ILE A 460 -22.07 6.47 18.11
N GLU A 461 -21.13 7.30 17.67
CA GLU A 461 -19.74 6.94 17.42
C GLU A 461 -18.79 7.67 18.36
N ARG A 462 -17.75 7.01 18.87
CA ARG A 462 -16.67 7.69 19.59
C ARG A 462 -15.69 8.31 18.59
N THR A 463 -15.50 9.63 18.63
CA THR A 463 -14.54 10.32 17.76
C THR A 463 -13.13 10.32 18.35
N THR A 464 -12.93 10.98 19.50
CA THR A 464 -11.64 11.04 20.21
C THR A 464 -11.85 11.26 21.71
N GLY A 465 -11.05 10.60 22.56
CA GLY A 465 -11.13 10.79 24.02
C GLY A 465 -12.54 10.54 24.54
N SER A 466 -13.15 11.48 25.23
CA SER A 466 -14.53 11.42 25.72
C SER A 466 -15.58 11.98 24.74
N ASN A 467 -15.20 12.27 23.49
CA ASN A 467 -16.11 12.86 22.51
C ASN A 467 -16.79 11.80 21.64
N TYR A 468 -18.06 12.03 21.37
CA TYR A 468 -18.93 11.18 20.58
C TYR A 468 -19.67 12.02 19.54
N GLU A 469 -19.82 11.48 18.34
CA GLU A 469 -20.68 12.02 17.30
C GLU A 469 -21.97 11.19 17.25
N VAL A 470 -23.10 11.86 17.13
CA VAL A 470 -24.42 11.24 17.10
C VAL A 470 -25.11 11.66 15.81
N HIS A 471 -25.44 10.72 14.93
CA HIS A 471 -26.29 10.98 13.77
C HIS A 471 -27.72 10.53 14.05
N LEU A 472 -28.69 11.34 13.62
CA LEU A 472 -30.11 11.18 13.92
C LEU A 472 -30.94 11.31 12.64
N TYR A 473 -31.69 10.28 12.31
CA TYR A 473 -32.56 10.24 11.13
C TYR A 473 -34.01 10.03 11.58
N ALA A 474 -34.86 11.02 11.30
CA ALA A 474 -36.26 11.01 11.67
C ALA A 474 -37.15 10.59 10.51
N TYR A 475 -38.08 9.70 10.81
CA TYR A 475 -39.06 9.18 9.90
C TYR A 475 -40.45 9.24 10.55
N THR A 476 -41.49 9.33 9.74
CA THR A 476 -42.87 9.13 10.20
C THR A 476 -43.03 7.70 10.75
N PRO A 477 -44.08 7.38 11.52
CA PRO A 477 -44.32 6.02 12.01
C PRO A 477 -44.50 4.97 10.89
N VAL A 478 -44.71 5.43 9.65
CA VAL A 478 -44.82 4.61 8.44
C VAL A 478 -43.55 4.63 7.58
N GLY A 479 -42.47 5.25 8.06
CA GLY A 479 -41.12 5.17 7.48
C GLY A 479 -40.72 6.28 6.50
N ALA A 480 -41.61 7.19 6.12
CA ALA A 480 -41.26 8.32 5.24
C ALA A 480 -40.38 9.35 5.97
N PRO A 481 -39.39 10.01 5.31
CA PRO A 481 -38.61 11.08 5.93
C PRO A 481 -39.50 12.14 6.59
N LEU A 482 -39.23 12.44 7.85
CA LEU A 482 -40.03 13.36 8.65
C LEU A 482 -39.32 14.69 8.78
N THR A 483 -39.96 15.76 8.32
CA THR A 483 -39.47 17.12 8.57
C THR A 483 -39.57 17.41 10.06
N VAL A 484 -38.43 17.58 10.70
CA VAL A 484 -38.32 17.96 12.12
C VAL A 484 -38.06 19.46 12.21
N GLN A 485 -38.93 20.17 12.93
CA GLN A 485 -38.77 21.61 13.17
C GLN A 485 -37.69 21.88 14.21
N GLN A 486 -37.59 21.04 15.25
CA GLN A 486 -36.61 21.19 16.31
C GLN A 486 -36.10 19.84 16.80
N TRP A 487 -34.77 19.73 16.89
CA TRP A 487 -34.07 18.60 17.48
C TRP A 487 -33.56 19.01 18.86
N LYS A 488 -33.81 18.19 19.87
CA LYS A 488 -33.21 18.33 21.20
C LYS A 488 -32.68 16.98 21.66
N VAL A 489 -31.42 16.96 22.07
CA VAL A 489 -30.74 15.77 22.56
C VAL A 489 -30.21 16.06 23.95
N THR A 490 -30.44 15.16 24.89
CA THR A 490 -29.84 15.24 26.23
C THR A 490 -29.17 13.93 26.59
N ALA A 491 -28.05 13.98 27.31
CA ALA A 491 -27.38 12.81 27.85
C ALA A 491 -27.26 12.91 29.38
N ALA A 492 -27.53 11.83 30.11
CA ALA A 492 -27.41 11.78 31.56
C ALA A 492 -26.63 10.54 32.02
N LEU A 493 -25.98 10.60 33.18
CA LEU A 493 -25.38 9.43 33.84
C LEU A 493 -25.88 9.36 35.30
N PRO A 494 -27.13 8.91 35.52
CA PRO A 494 -27.75 8.91 36.85
C PRO A 494 -26.96 8.09 37.88
N ALA A 495 -26.31 7.01 37.45
CA ALA A 495 -25.49 6.15 38.30
C ALA A 495 -24.28 6.88 38.94
N LYS A 496 -23.89 8.04 38.39
CA LYS A 496 -22.84 8.91 38.95
C LYS A 496 -23.37 10.29 39.36
N GLY A 497 -24.69 10.47 39.45
CA GLY A 497 -25.33 11.74 39.81
C GLY A 497 -25.16 12.84 38.76
N ILE A 498 -24.88 12.49 37.49
CA ILE A 498 -24.82 13.46 36.40
C ILE A 498 -26.22 13.62 35.83
N GLU A 499 -26.83 14.78 36.10
CA GLU A 499 -28.12 15.20 35.54
C GLU A 499 -28.06 15.37 34.01
N PRO A 500 -29.20 15.38 33.30
CA PRO A 500 -29.24 15.55 31.85
C PRO A 500 -28.52 16.83 31.38
N ILE A 501 -27.51 16.66 30.54
CA ILE A 501 -26.82 17.75 29.83
C ILE A 501 -27.37 17.88 28.42
N ASP A 502 -27.57 19.11 27.96
CA ASP A 502 -27.95 19.38 26.56
C ASP A 502 -26.77 19.07 25.63
N VAL A 503 -27.05 18.33 24.56
CA VAL A 503 -26.10 18.00 23.50
C VAL A 503 -26.46 18.85 22.28
N PRO A 504 -25.59 19.79 21.86
CA PRO A 504 -25.86 20.65 20.71
C PRO A 504 -26.07 19.83 19.44
N THR A 505 -27.19 20.09 18.75
CA THR A 505 -27.54 19.45 17.47
C THR A 505 -27.36 20.41 16.31
N LEU A 506 -26.75 19.95 15.23
CA LEU A 506 -26.68 20.62 13.94
C LEU A 506 -27.66 19.93 12.97
N ARG A 507 -28.63 20.68 12.46
CA ARG A 507 -29.52 20.20 11.40
C ARG A 507 -28.74 20.13 10.09
N ILE A 508 -28.68 18.94 9.49
CA ILE A 508 -28.03 18.72 8.18
C ILE A 508 -29.07 18.89 7.07
N ASN A 509 -30.25 18.30 7.23
CA ASN A 509 -31.40 18.49 6.34
C ASN A 509 -32.73 18.33 7.12
N ASP A 510 -33.85 18.25 6.42
CA ASP A 510 -35.17 18.25 7.03
C ASP A 510 -35.44 17.07 7.98
N SER A 511 -34.85 15.90 7.69
CA SER A 511 -35.05 14.66 8.44
C SER A 511 -33.77 14.11 9.07
N HIS A 512 -32.66 14.87 9.02
CA HIS A 512 -31.35 14.44 9.51
C HIS A 512 -30.65 15.54 10.31
N ALA A 513 -30.16 15.18 11.48
CA ALA A 513 -29.30 16.01 12.31
C ALA A 513 -28.06 15.23 12.76
N SER A 514 -26.99 15.96 13.05
CA SER A 514 -25.85 15.45 13.81
C SER A 514 -25.74 16.15 15.16
N ALA A 515 -25.09 15.53 16.13
CA ALA A 515 -24.81 16.11 17.43
C ALA A 515 -23.42 15.70 17.91
N SER A 516 -22.77 16.53 18.70
CA SER A 516 -21.47 16.21 19.31
C SER A 516 -21.60 16.20 20.82
N ALA A 517 -21.43 15.04 21.44
CA ALA A 517 -21.54 14.83 22.88
C ALA A 517 -20.17 14.56 23.50
N THR A 518 -19.84 15.27 24.58
CA THR A 518 -18.66 14.95 25.39
C THR A 518 -19.11 14.24 26.66
N LEU A 519 -18.78 12.95 26.78
CA LEU A 519 -19.14 12.07 27.91
C LEU A 519 -17.89 11.82 28.77
N PRO A 520 -17.59 12.65 29.78
CA PRO A 520 -16.30 12.65 30.49
C PRO A 520 -16.10 11.45 31.41
N SER A 521 -17.13 10.64 31.63
CA SER A 521 -17.10 9.51 32.56
C SER A 521 -17.55 8.23 31.88
N PRO A 522 -16.82 7.11 32.03
CA PRO A 522 -17.29 5.81 31.56
C PRO A 522 -18.50 5.37 32.39
N GLY A 523 -19.43 4.68 31.74
CA GLY A 523 -20.70 4.24 32.33
C GLY A 523 -21.82 4.13 31.30
N ILE A 524 -23.01 3.73 31.76
CA ILE A 524 -24.21 3.61 30.92
C ILE A 524 -24.92 4.96 30.93
N TRP A 525 -24.73 5.74 29.88
CA TRP A 525 -25.39 7.02 29.67
C TRP A 525 -26.79 6.81 29.11
N GLN A 526 -27.76 7.55 29.63
CA GLN A 526 -29.10 7.64 29.06
C GLN A 526 -29.18 8.83 28.12
N PHE A 527 -29.48 8.56 26.86
CA PHE A 527 -29.80 9.59 25.88
C PHE A 527 -31.30 9.73 25.74
N ASN A 528 -31.78 10.97 25.72
CA ASN A 528 -33.15 11.32 25.33
C ASN A 528 -33.11 12.18 24.07
N PHE A 529 -33.96 11.83 23.11
CA PHE A 529 -34.10 12.51 21.84
C PHE A 529 -35.52 13.04 21.76
N THR A 530 -35.66 14.36 21.78
CA THR A 530 -36.94 15.06 21.70
C THR A 530 -37.03 15.75 20.35
N LEU A 531 -38.02 15.37 19.56
CA LEU A 531 -38.24 15.90 18.22
C LEU A 531 -39.59 16.61 18.21
N ARG A 532 -39.58 17.90 17.84
CA ARG A 532 -40.79 18.65 17.53
C ARG A 532 -41.02 18.66 16.02
N ILE A 533 -42.18 18.17 15.61
CA ILE A 533 -42.51 17.94 14.20
C ILE A 533 -43.59 18.90 13.69
N SER A 534 -44.34 19.53 14.59
CA SER A 534 -45.28 20.62 14.32
C SER A 534 -45.33 21.59 15.51
N ASP A 535 -46.10 22.68 15.43
CA ASP A 535 -46.27 23.62 16.56
C ASP A 535 -46.90 22.96 17.79
N PHE A 536 -47.55 21.80 17.63
CA PHE A 536 -48.30 21.11 18.68
C PHE A 536 -47.79 19.68 18.96
N ASP A 537 -46.98 19.11 18.06
CA ASP A 537 -46.57 17.71 18.12
C ASP A 537 -45.08 17.58 18.46
N GLU A 538 -44.81 17.07 19.65
CA GLU A 538 -43.47 16.74 20.16
C GLU A 538 -43.51 15.39 20.90
N ALA A 539 -42.48 14.57 20.74
CA ALA A 539 -42.30 13.38 21.55
C ALA A 539 -40.82 13.14 21.87
N THR A 540 -40.58 12.40 22.95
CA THR A 540 -39.25 12.00 23.40
C THR A 540 -39.10 10.49 23.34
N VAL A 541 -37.98 10.01 22.80
CA VAL A 541 -37.56 8.60 22.85
C VAL A 541 -36.20 8.50 23.52
N SER A 542 -35.92 7.36 24.17
CA SER A 542 -34.72 7.19 24.98
C SER A 542 -33.98 5.90 24.68
N THR A 543 -32.65 5.90 24.83
CA THR A 543 -31.82 4.71 24.77
C THR A 543 -30.68 4.75 25.78
N ALA A 544 -30.16 3.58 26.14
CA ALA A 544 -28.99 3.44 26.98
C ALA A 544 -27.76 3.14 26.10
N PHE A 545 -26.69 3.91 26.30
CA PHE A 545 -25.42 3.78 25.60
C PHE A 545 -24.28 3.59 26.59
N THR A 546 -23.44 2.59 26.37
CA THR A 546 -22.28 2.33 27.22
C THR A 546 -21.06 3.11 26.71
N ALA A 547 -20.69 4.18 27.42
CA ALA A 547 -19.45 4.92 27.18
C ALA A 547 -18.28 4.23 27.90
N THR A 548 -17.18 4.00 27.17
CA THR A 548 -15.99 3.25 27.63
C THR A 548 -14.75 4.10 27.86
#